data_AF-A0A2D8ES56-F1
#
_entry.id   AF-A0A2D8ES56-F1
#
_cell.length_a   1.000
_cell.length_b   1.000
_cell.length_c   1.000
_cell.angle_alpha   90.00
_cell.angle_beta   90.00
_cell.angle_gamma   90.00
#
_symmetry.space_group_name_H-M   'P 1'
#
loop_
_entity.id
_entity.type
_entity.pdbx_description
1 polymer ?
#
loop_
_entity_poly.entity_id
_entity_poly.type
_entity_poly.pdbx_seq_one_letter_code
_entity_poly.pdbx_strand_id
1 'polypeptide(L)'
;MGVKLFVKNSENYWEFIRQLRNMDGVRQGFIQQEYIDSDNHKIYMKKYGHLYYICTVEGTPAGYVGVIDRDIRVATHPDFQGQGVGSFMIESIMKLDPQAYAKVKVGNEASLRLFEKCGFTKQYYILEKNNETQSI
;
A
#
# COMPACT_ATOMS: atom_id res chain seq x y z
N MET A 1 -7.33 4.98 21.48
CA MET A 1 -6.80 4.48 20.19
C MET A 1 -6.85 2.97 20.27
N GLY A 2 -7.57 2.30 19.36
CA GLY A 2 -7.71 0.83 19.41
C GLY A 2 -6.36 0.11 19.26
N VAL A 3 -6.29 -1.12 19.77
CA VAL A 3 -5.08 -1.96 19.69
C VAL A 3 -4.80 -2.29 18.22
N LYS A 4 -3.59 -1.97 17.75
CA LYS A 4 -3.13 -2.26 16.39
C LYS A 4 -2.23 -3.48 16.39
N LEU A 5 -2.45 -4.41 15.46
CA LEU A 5 -1.59 -5.58 15.27
C LEU A 5 -1.04 -5.61 13.85
N PHE A 6 0.21 -6.06 13.73
CA PHE A 6 0.90 -6.25 12.47
C PHE A 6 0.96 -7.75 12.15
N VAL A 7 0.16 -8.19 11.19
CA VAL A 7 -0.11 -9.61 10.92
C VAL A 7 0.41 -9.97 9.53
N LYS A 8 1.01 -11.15 9.37
CA LYS A 8 1.42 -11.65 8.05
C LYS A 8 0.20 -11.86 7.16
N ASN A 9 0.28 -11.45 5.90
CA ASN A 9 -0.79 -11.68 4.93
C ASN A 9 -1.00 -13.19 4.70
N SER A 10 -2.25 -13.56 4.48
CA SER A 10 -2.72 -14.91 4.19
C SER A 10 -3.98 -14.84 3.32
N GLU A 11 -4.43 -15.98 2.78
CA GLU A 11 -5.51 -16.02 1.77
C GLU A 11 -6.81 -15.33 2.22
N ASN A 12 -7.13 -15.39 3.51
CA ASN A 12 -8.28 -14.71 4.12
C ASN A 12 -8.26 -13.18 3.99
N TYR A 13 -7.11 -12.56 3.73
CA TYR A 13 -6.97 -11.11 3.56
C TYR A 13 -6.83 -10.67 2.10
N TRP A 14 -6.70 -11.59 1.15
CA TRP A 14 -6.49 -11.23 -0.26
C TRP A 14 -7.65 -10.41 -0.82
N GLU A 15 -8.88 -10.81 -0.50
CA GLU A 15 -10.05 -10.06 -0.96
C GLU A 15 -10.14 -8.66 -0.32
N PHE A 16 -9.73 -8.52 0.95
CA PHE A 16 -9.60 -7.21 1.59
C PHE A 16 -8.60 -6.31 0.86
N ILE A 17 -7.41 -6.83 0.52
CA ILE A 17 -6.40 -6.07 -0.23
C ILE A 17 -6.96 -5.66 -1.60
N ARG A 18 -7.61 -6.58 -2.32
CA ARG A 18 -8.19 -6.32 -3.65
C ARG A 18 -9.25 -5.23 -3.59
N GLN A 19 -10.19 -5.35 -2.67
CA GLN A 19 -11.29 -4.38 -2.50
C GLN A 19 -10.75 -3.02 -2.12
N LEU A 20 -9.82 -2.95 -1.15
CA LEU A 20 -9.21 -1.69 -0.75
C LEU A 20 -8.43 -1.04 -1.91
N ARG A 21 -7.76 -1.83 -2.75
CA ARG A 21 -7.05 -1.33 -3.94
C ARG A 21 -7.97 -0.82 -5.04
N ASN A 22 -9.16 -1.38 -5.15
CA ASN A 22 -10.17 -0.96 -6.12
C ASN A 22 -11.06 0.18 -5.62
N MET A 23 -11.04 0.46 -4.31
CA MET A 23 -11.90 1.46 -3.67
C MET A 23 -11.63 2.88 -4.20
N ASP A 24 -12.69 3.61 -4.51
CA ASP A 24 -12.59 5.01 -4.91
C ASP A 24 -12.07 5.89 -3.76
N GLY A 25 -11.22 6.85 -4.09
CA GLY A 25 -10.43 7.63 -3.14
C GLY A 25 -9.11 6.97 -2.74
N VAL A 26 -9.04 5.64 -2.72
CA VAL A 26 -7.81 4.88 -2.42
C VAL A 26 -7.04 4.57 -3.70
N ARG A 27 -7.73 4.06 -4.72
CA ARG A 27 -7.15 3.66 -6.02
C ARG A 27 -6.36 4.80 -6.65
N GLN A 28 -6.87 6.03 -6.62
CA GLN A 28 -6.29 7.23 -7.23
C GLN A 28 -4.89 7.58 -6.70
N GLY A 29 -4.57 7.11 -5.48
CA GLY A 29 -3.27 7.28 -4.86
C GLY A 29 -2.16 6.40 -5.46
N PHE A 30 -2.51 5.38 -6.23
CA PHE A 30 -1.56 4.47 -6.89
C PHE A 30 -1.18 4.93 -8.30
N ILE A 31 -0.07 4.41 -8.82
CA ILE A 31 0.34 4.65 -10.22
C ILE A 31 -0.61 3.87 -11.16
N GLN A 32 -0.80 2.58 -10.90
CA GLN A 32 -1.75 1.73 -11.64
C GLN A 32 -3.19 2.04 -11.21
N GLN A 33 -4.04 2.39 -12.18
CA GLN A 33 -5.45 2.78 -11.96
C GLN A 33 -6.46 1.74 -12.49
N GLU A 34 -5.98 0.71 -13.17
CA GLU A 34 -6.83 -0.36 -13.72
C GLU A 34 -7.59 -1.09 -12.61
N TYR A 35 -8.82 -1.51 -12.94
CA TYR A 35 -9.59 -2.35 -12.03
C TYR A 35 -8.91 -3.71 -11.87
N ILE A 36 -8.70 -4.13 -10.62
CA ILE A 36 -8.06 -5.39 -10.29
C ILE A 36 -9.11 -6.50 -10.21
N ASP A 37 -9.15 -7.32 -11.26
CA ASP A 37 -9.95 -8.54 -11.31
C ASP A 37 -9.56 -9.56 -10.22
N SER A 38 -10.52 -10.36 -9.76
CA SER A 38 -10.32 -11.37 -8.70
C SER A 38 -9.29 -12.43 -9.06
N ASP A 39 -9.33 -12.99 -10.27
CA ASP A 39 -8.45 -14.09 -10.66
C ASP A 39 -7.03 -13.60 -10.92
N ASN A 40 -6.89 -12.43 -11.55
CA ASN A 40 -5.60 -11.75 -11.68
C ASN A 40 -5.01 -11.41 -10.30
N HIS A 41 -5.85 -10.97 -9.36
CA HIS A 41 -5.40 -10.70 -7.99
C HIS A 41 -4.93 -11.97 -7.27
N LYS A 42 -5.64 -13.09 -7.41
CA LYS A 42 -5.23 -14.37 -6.81
C LYS A 42 -3.90 -14.83 -7.36
N ILE A 43 -3.67 -14.75 -8.68
CA ILE A 43 -2.37 -15.07 -9.30
C ILE A 43 -1.27 -14.19 -8.71
N TYR A 44 -1.54 -12.89 -8.61
CA TYR A 44 -0.62 -11.93 -8.03
C TYR A 44 -0.30 -12.24 -6.55
N MET A 45 -1.31 -12.58 -5.74
CA MET A 45 -1.14 -12.90 -4.32
C MET A 45 -0.47 -14.25 -4.08
N LYS A 46 -0.66 -15.25 -4.96
CA LYS A 46 0.15 -16.47 -4.93
C LYS A 46 1.64 -16.18 -5.15
N LYS A 47 1.96 -15.25 -6.04
CA LYS A 47 3.35 -14.88 -6.35
C LYS A 47 3.98 -13.99 -5.26
N TYR A 48 3.28 -12.96 -4.82
CA TYR A 48 3.85 -11.89 -3.98
C TYR A 48 3.19 -11.74 -2.61
N GLY A 49 2.11 -12.46 -2.32
CA GLY A 49 1.32 -12.28 -1.10
C GLY A 49 2.11 -12.46 0.19
N HIS A 50 3.17 -13.28 0.17
CA HIS A 50 4.09 -13.49 1.30
C HIS A 50 4.95 -12.25 1.64
N LEU A 51 5.00 -11.25 0.75
CA LEU A 51 5.69 -9.97 0.95
C LEU A 51 4.79 -8.88 1.57
N TYR A 52 3.52 -9.21 1.82
CA TYR A 52 2.54 -8.30 2.40
C TYR A 52 2.21 -8.63 3.85
N TYR A 53 1.77 -7.60 4.56
CA TYR A 53 1.30 -7.62 5.94
C TYR A 53 0.02 -6.79 6.05
N ILE A 54 -0.80 -7.15 7.03
CA ILE A 54 -2.08 -6.51 7.33
C ILE A 54 -1.95 -5.81 8.68
N CYS A 55 -2.42 -4.56 8.74
CA CYS A 55 -2.71 -3.94 10.02
C CYS A 55 -4.16 -4.25 10.39
N THR A 56 -4.39 -4.82 11.57
CA THR A 56 -5.73 -4.91 12.15
C THR A 56 -5.89 -3.91 13.29
N VAL A 57 -7.09 -3.37 13.47
CA VAL A 57 -7.50 -2.55 14.60
C VAL A 57 -8.64 -3.29 15.29
N GLU A 58 -8.42 -3.73 16.53
CA GLU A 58 -9.41 -4.52 17.29
C GLU A 58 -9.90 -5.77 16.53
N GLY A 59 -9.00 -6.39 15.76
CA GLY A 59 -9.30 -7.56 14.94
C GLY A 59 -9.83 -7.26 13.53
N THR A 60 -10.28 -6.04 13.25
CA THR A 60 -10.76 -5.63 11.92
C THR A 60 -9.60 -5.20 11.00
N PRO A 61 -9.49 -5.69 9.76
CA PRO A 61 -8.48 -5.21 8.80
C PRO A 61 -8.63 -3.71 8.52
N ALA A 62 -7.57 -2.95 8.80
CA ALA A 62 -7.55 -1.50 8.69
C ALA A 62 -6.63 -0.99 7.56
N GLY A 63 -5.73 -1.83 7.07
CA GLY A 63 -4.85 -1.51 5.95
C GLY A 63 -3.89 -2.64 5.66
N TYR A 64 -3.11 -2.48 4.60
CA TYR A 64 -2.02 -3.39 4.27
C TYR A 64 -0.75 -2.61 3.90
N VAL A 65 0.39 -3.28 4.04
CA VAL A 65 1.68 -2.81 3.56
C VAL A 65 2.50 -3.99 3.03
N GLY A 66 3.32 -3.76 2.01
CA GLY A 66 4.28 -4.75 1.52
C GLY A 66 5.42 -4.08 0.77
N VAL A 67 6.51 -4.82 0.58
CA VAL A 67 7.68 -4.34 -0.18
C VAL A 67 7.91 -5.26 -1.35
N ILE A 68 7.97 -4.70 -2.55
CA ILE A 68 8.28 -5.42 -3.79
C ILE A 68 9.32 -4.60 -4.54
N ASP A 69 10.44 -5.23 -4.89
CA ASP A 69 11.56 -4.56 -5.55
C ASP A 69 12.02 -3.29 -4.79
N ARG A 70 12.04 -3.40 -3.46
CA ARG A 70 12.32 -2.33 -2.49
C ARG A 70 11.30 -1.18 -2.46
N ASP A 71 10.22 -1.24 -3.24
CA ASP A 71 9.16 -0.22 -3.24
C ASP A 71 8.04 -0.58 -2.25
N ILE A 72 7.78 0.33 -1.32
CA ILE A 72 6.74 0.21 -0.30
C ILE A 72 5.37 0.48 -0.94
N ARG A 73 4.48 -0.51 -0.81
CA ARG A 73 3.08 -0.44 -1.26
C ARG A 73 2.20 -0.45 -0.03
N VAL A 74 1.51 0.66 0.24
CA VAL A 74 0.69 0.84 1.45
C VAL A 74 -0.70 1.39 1.11
N ALA A 75 -1.73 0.91 1.81
CA ALA A 75 -3.05 1.53 1.81
C ALA A 75 -3.67 1.42 3.21
N THR A 76 -4.36 2.49 3.62
CA THR A 76 -5.20 2.50 4.84
C THR A 76 -6.65 2.66 4.41
N HIS A 77 -7.52 1.80 4.92
CA HIS A 77 -8.96 1.89 4.70
C HIS A 77 -9.49 3.24 5.22
N PRO A 78 -10.38 3.95 4.49
CA PRO A 78 -10.83 5.30 4.83
C PRO A 78 -11.28 5.47 6.29
N ASP A 79 -12.07 4.53 6.80
CA ASP A 79 -12.58 4.55 8.19
C ASP A 79 -11.48 4.55 9.26
N PHE A 80 -10.25 4.16 8.91
CA PHE A 80 -9.10 4.08 9.81
C PHE A 80 -8.03 5.13 9.51
N GLN A 81 -8.27 6.02 8.55
CA GLN A 81 -7.37 7.14 8.24
C GLN A 81 -7.39 8.19 9.36
N GLY A 82 -6.29 8.94 9.51
CA GLY A 82 -6.13 9.89 10.62
C GLY A 82 -5.88 9.24 12.00
N GLN A 83 -5.97 7.91 12.12
CA GLN A 83 -5.80 7.18 13.38
C GLN A 83 -4.40 6.54 13.56
N GLY A 84 -3.42 7.00 12.79
CA GLY A 84 -2.03 6.52 12.86
C GLY A 84 -1.80 5.11 12.31
N VAL A 85 -2.78 4.49 11.63
CA VAL A 85 -2.65 3.16 11.02
C VAL A 85 -1.57 3.12 9.93
N GLY A 86 -1.54 4.13 9.06
CA GLY A 86 -0.49 4.26 8.04
C GLY A 86 0.91 4.32 8.66
N SER A 87 1.13 5.18 9.66
CA SER A 87 2.44 5.32 10.31
C SER A 87 2.88 4.01 10.98
N PHE A 88 1.95 3.36 11.70
CA PHE A 88 2.21 2.06 12.32
C PHE A 88 2.66 1.01 11.30
N MET A 89 2.02 0.93 10.13
CA MET A 89 2.41 0.01 9.06
C MET A 89 3.80 0.33 8.49
N ILE A 90 4.09 1.61 8.21
CA ILE A 90 5.38 2.04 7.67
C ILE A 90 6.51 1.76 8.67
N GLU A 91 6.35 2.15 9.92
CA GLU A 91 7.35 1.89 10.97
C GLU A 91 7.57 0.39 11.18
N SER A 92 6.52 -0.43 11.07
CA SER A 92 6.62 -1.88 11.20
C SER A 92 7.36 -2.52 10.04
N ILE A 93 7.02 -2.14 8.79
CA ILE A 93 7.68 -2.72 7.61
C ILE A 93 9.14 -2.29 7.52
N MET A 94 9.49 -1.06 7.93
CA MET A 94 10.86 -0.56 7.92
C MET A 94 11.77 -1.27 8.93
N LYS A 95 11.22 -1.90 9.98
CA LYS A 95 12.00 -2.79 10.86
C LYS A 95 12.39 -4.10 10.16
N LEU A 96 11.58 -4.54 9.20
CA LEU A 96 11.80 -5.78 8.44
C LEU A 96 12.62 -5.54 7.18
N ASP A 97 12.40 -4.41 6.49
CA ASP A 97 13.13 -4.00 5.30
C ASP A 97 13.61 -2.54 5.44
N PRO A 98 14.73 -2.30 6.15
CA PRO A 98 15.25 -0.96 6.40
C PRO A 98 15.74 -0.22 5.15
N GLN A 99 15.88 -0.92 4.02
CA GLN A 99 16.37 -0.36 2.76
C GLN A 99 15.25 -0.07 1.77
N ALA A 100 13.99 -0.36 2.13
CA ALA A 100 12.85 -0.03 1.30
C ALA A 100 12.69 1.49 1.15
N TYR A 101 12.16 1.89 0.00
CA TYR A 101 11.83 3.27 -0.34
C TYR A 101 10.39 3.35 -0.83
N ALA A 102 9.84 4.55 -0.97
CA ALA A 102 8.47 4.75 -1.40
C ALA A 102 8.40 5.59 -2.67
N LYS A 103 7.62 5.15 -3.65
CA LYS A 103 7.21 5.97 -4.79
C LYS A 103 5.86 6.61 -4.49
N VAL A 104 5.85 7.95 -4.39
CA VAL A 104 4.62 8.72 -4.17
C VAL A 104 4.25 9.47 -5.44
N LYS A 105 3.02 9.24 -5.92
CA LYS A 105 2.46 9.94 -7.08
C LYS A 105 2.34 11.45 -6.80
N VAL A 106 2.67 12.28 -7.79
CA VAL A 106 2.50 13.74 -7.71
C VAL A 106 1.04 14.08 -7.40
N GLY A 107 0.81 14.98 -6.45
CA GLY A 107 -0.52 15.36 -5.96
C GLY A 107 -1.12 14.42 -4.91
N ASN A 108 -0.50 13.27 -4.60
CA ASN A 108 -0.91 12.43 -3.47
C ASN A 108 -0.31 12.97 -2.15
N GLU A 109 -0.79 14.15 -1.75
CA GLU A 109 -0.30 14.88 -0.58
C GLU A 109 -0.50 14.11 0.73
N ALA A 110 -1.53 13.27 0.81
CA ALA A 110 -1.79 12.44 1.98
C ALA A 110 -0.69 11.38 2.18
N SER A 111 -0.29 10.69 1.11
CA SER A 111 0.80 9.71 1.18
C SER A 111 2.14 10.39 1.39
N LEU A 112 2.37 11.55 0.76
CA LEU A 112 3.60 12.31 0.96
C LEU A 112 3.78 12.69 2.44
N ARG A 113 2.75 13.28 3.07
CA ARG A 113 2.78 13.62 4.50
C ARG A 113 2.96 12.39 5.39
N LEU A 114 2.36 11.25 5.02
CA LEU A 114 2.55 9.99 5.76
C LEU A 114 4.02 9.57 5.77
N PHE A 115 4.67 9.52 4.60
CA PHE A 115 6.06 9.10 4.49
C PHE A 115 7.01 10.10 5.17
N GLU A 116 6.79 11.42 5.00
CA GLU A 116 7.58 12.45 5.68
C GLU A 116 7.47 12.34 7.21
N LYS A 117 6.26 12.09 7.74
CA LYS A 117 6.06 11.82 9.18
C LYS A 117 6.84 10.60 9.67
N CYS A 118 7.06 9.61 8.81
CA CYS A 118 7.83 8.41 9.12
C CYS A 118 9.34 8.57 8.85
N GLY A 119 9.83 9.80 8.61
CA GLY A 119 11.25 10.09 8.45
C GLY A 119 11.79 9.96 7.02
N PHE A 120 10.92 9.74 6.03
CA PHE A 120 11.36 9.72 4.63
C PHE A 120 11.58 11.15 4.12
N THR A 121 12.56 11.29 3.22
CA THR A 121 12.88 12.56 2.56
C THR A 121 12.85 12.37 1.04
N LYS A 122 12.48 13.43 0.31
CA LYS A 122 12.48 13.42 -1.17
C LYS A 122 13.93 13.39 -1.66
N GLN A 123 14.29 12.41 -2.49
CA GLN A 123 15.65 12.25 -3.00
C GLN A 123 15.78 12.57 -4.49
N TYR A 124 14.87 12.05 -5.32
CA TYR A 124 14.89 12.22 -6.77
C TYR A 124 13.48 12.13 -7.37
N TYR A 125 13.35 12.58 -8.61
CA TYR A 125 12.15 12.39 -9.42
C TYR A 125 12.28 11.12 -10.27
N ILE A 126 11.18 10.39 -10.43
CA ILE A 126 11.06 9.33 -11.44
C ILE A 126 10.40 9.97 -12.66
N LEU A 127 11.12 9.98 -13.79
CA LEU A 127 10.62 10.51 -15.05
C LEU A 127 10.33 9.35 -16.00
N GLU A 128 9.09 9.26 -16.44
CA GLU A 128 8.64 8.27 -17.42
C GLU A 128 8.20 9.00 -18.69
N LYS A 129 8.53 8.44 -19.85
CA LYS A 129 8.01 8.95 -21.12
C LYS A 129 6.55 8.52 -21.22
N ASN A 130 5.65 9.46 -21.54
CA ASN A 130 4.28 9.13 -21.89
C ASN A 130 4.31 8.25 -23.15
N ASN A 131 4.24 6.94 -22.95
CA ASN A 131 3.88 6.03 -24.01
C ASN A 131 2.37 5.99 -23.99
N GLU A 132 1.73 6.85 -24.78
CA GLU A 132 0.37 6.57 -25.25
C GLU A 132 0.44 5.18 -25.91
N THR A 133 0.09 4.15 -25.15
CA THR A 133 0.07 2.81 -25.69
C THR A 133 -1.13 2.76 -26.59
N GLN A 134 -0.86 2.67 -27.90
CA GLN A 134 -1.86 2.42 -28.92
C GLN A 134 -2.76 1.28 -28.46
N SER A 135 -4.05 1.57 -28.33
CA SER A 135 -5.09 0.57 -28.29
C SER A 135 -4.92 -0.33 -29.52
N ILE A 136 -4.57 -1.60 -29.30
CA ILE A 136 -4.76 -2.67 -30.28
C ILE A 136 -5.97 -3.48 -29.80
#